data_AF-A0A2S8FJY6-F1
#
_entry.id   AF-A0A2S8FJY6-F1
#
_cell.length_a   1.000
_cell.length_b   1.000
_cell.length_c   1.000
_cell.angle_alpha   90.00
_cell.angle_beta   90.00
_cell.angle_gamma   90.00
#
_symmetry.space_group_name_H-M   'P 1'
#
loop_
_entity.id
_entity.type
_entity.pdbx_description
1 polymer ?
#
loop_
_entity_poly.entity_id
_entity_poly.type
_entity_poly.pdbx_seq_one_letter_code
_entity_poly.pdbx_strand_id
1 'polypeptide(L)'
;MSRIRIVMGKVPDLKFRVTENALPSGGFRTRSIEGQIRYCPGRGPHSGNFRSNFDHYGHLIADQFGGPGDAASGNIVAMHGHANNGAGGQYKRMEDDVKRLLFDREAFMKVDVGYKATADLRPHVFEVFVRFANGMHSRWRIFNFYPGIPNPALAKR
;
A
#
# COMPACT_ATOMS: atom_id res chain seq x y z
N MET A 1 13.23 17.70 -1.53
CA MET A 1 13.56 17.32 -0.14
C MET A 1 12.64 16.19 0.28
N SER A 2 13.14 15.19 1.03
CA SER A 2 12.31 14.11 1.59
C SER A 2 12.12 14.32 3.08
N ARG A 3 10.96 13.91 3.62
CA ARG A 3 10.71 13.86 5.07
C ARG A 3 10.39 12.45 5.51
N ILE A 4 10.68 12.15 6.77
CA ILE A 4 10.38 10.87 7.42
C ILE A 4 9.47 11.14 8.60
N ARG A 5 8.41 10.34 8.74
CA ARG A 5 7.48 10.37 9.87
C ARG A 5 7.37 8.98 10.48
N ILE A 6 7.11 8.94 11.79
CA ILE A 6 6.63 7.74 12.46
C ILE A 6 5.13 7.92 12.66
N VAL A 7 4.35 6.99 12.14
CA VAL A 7 2.90 6.99 12.25
C VAL A 7 2.45 5.75 13.00
N MET A 8 1.42 5.91 13.82
CA MET A 8 0.87 4.81 14.59
C MET A 8 0.01 3.95 13.67
N GLY A 9 0.16 2.63 13.80
CA GLY A 9 -0.78 1.69 13.24
C GLY A 9 -2.15 1.86 13.86
N LYS A 10 -3.15 1.25 13.22
CA LYS A 10 -4.47 1.09 13.85
C LYS A 10 -4.36 0.27 15.13
N VAL A 11 -3.32 -0.55 15.23
CA VAL A 11 -2.92 -1.28 16.43
C VAL A 11 -1.87 -0.44 17.15
N PRO A 12 -2.13 0.07 18.37
CA PRO A 12 -1.32 1.13 19.00
C PRO A 12 0.14 0.78 19.31
N ASP A 13 0.50 -0.49 19.35
CA ASP A 13 1.89 -0.96 19.53
C ASP A 13 2.66 -1.07 18.21
N LEU A 14 1.97 -1.09 17.06
CA LEU A 14 2.61 -1.07 15.75
C LEU A 14 2.93 0.35 15.33
N LYS A 15 4.17 0.56 14.91
CA LYS A 15 4.69 1.84 14.42
C LYS A 15 5.23 1.66 13.02
N PHE A 16 4.87 2.58 12.15
CA PHE A 16 5.28 2.56 10.77
C PHE A 16 6.13 3.78 10.45
N ARG A 17 7.26 3.54 9.79
CA ARG A 17 8.10 4.59 9.24
C ARG A 17 7.62 4.90 7.84
N VAL A 18 7.23 6.14 7.62
CA VAL A 18 6.75 6.63 6.33
C VAL A 18 7.76 7.64 5.79
N THR A 19 8.27 7.39 4.59
CA THR A 19 9.11 8.35 3.87
C THR A 19 8.28 9.02 2.79
N GLU A 20 8.36 10.34 2.70
CA GLU A 20 7.60 11.15 1.74
C GLU A 20 8.53 12.06 0.93
N ASN A 21 8.16 12.28 -0.33
CA ASN A 21 8.82 13.24 -1.22
C ASN A 21 8.01 14.53 -1.27
N ALA A 22 8.68 15.67 -1.12
CA ALA A 22 8.08 16.96 -1.42
C ALA A 22 7.70 17.07 -2.91
N LEU A 23 6.57 17.71 -3.17
CA LEU A 23 6.07 18.00 -4.50
C LEU A 23 6.36 19.45 -4.87
N PRO A 24 6.50 19.76 -6.17
CA PRO A 24 6.66 21.15 -6.64
C PRO A 24 5.52 22.08 -6.20
N SER A 25 4.31 21.53 -5.99
CA SER A 25 3.12 22.27 -5.53
C SER A 25 3.11 22.59 -4.02
N GLY A 26 4.15 22.22 -3.27
CA GLY A 26 4.24 22.43 -1.81
C GLY A 26 3.65 21.30 -0.96
N GLY A 27 3.03 20.28 -1.58
CA GLY A 27 2.54 19.08 -0.91
C GLY A 27 3.61 18.00 -0.70
N PHE A 28 3.20 16.86 -0.14
CA PHE A 28 4.02 15.66 -0.01
C PHE A 28 3.29 14.44 -0.58
N ARG A 29 4.05 13.47 -1.11
CA ARG A 29 3.55 12.15 -1.52
C ARG A 29 4.35 11.04 -0.87
N THR A 30 3.71 9.93 -0.57
CA THR A 30 4.37 8.75 0.01
C THR A 30 5.38 8.15 -0.96
N ARG A 31 6.63 8.01 -0.53
CA ARG A 31 7.69 7.26 -1.23
C ARG A 31 7.76 5.83 -0.72
N SER A 32 7.63 5.63 0.58
CA SER A 32 7.60 4.29 1.17
C SER A 32 6.93 4.28 2.54
N ILE A 33 6.45 3.11 2.93
CA ILE A 33 6.01 2.80 4.28
C ILE A 33 6.59 1.45 4.71
N GLU A 34 7.06 1.34 5.95
CA GLU A 34 7.63 0.11 6.49
C GLU A 34 7.37 -0.04 7.99
N GLY A 35 7.26 -1.28 8.46
CA GLY A 35 7.04 -1.58 9.87
C GLY A 35 6.76 -3.05 10.15
N GLN A 36 6.56 -3.37 11.42
CA GLN A 36 6.04 -4.67 11.83
C GLN A 36 4.55 -4.77 11.49
N ILE A 37 4.13 -5.95 11.07
CA ILE A 37 2.75 -6.31 10.77
C ILE A 37 2.37 -7.58 11.51
N ARG A 38 1.09 -7.73 11.84
CA ARG A 38 0.52 -8.97 12.36
C ARG A 38 -0.93 -9.08 11.94
N TYR A 39 -1.47 -10.30 11.87
CA TYR A 39 -2.86 -10.49 11.48
C TYR A 39 -3.81 -9.94 12.55
N CYS A 40 -4.66 -8.99 12.16
CA CYS A 40 -5.59 -8.27 13.03
C CYS A 40 -7.02 -8.42 12.49
N PRO A 41 -7.71 -9.55 12.73
CA PRO A 41 -9.06 -9.78 12.22
C PRO A 41 -10.07 -8.80 12.83
N GLY A 42 -11.13 -8.49 12.08
CA GLY A 42 -12.30 -7.79 12.62
C GLY A 42 -12.28 -6.26 12.56
N ARG A 43 -11.47 -5.65 11.70
CA ARG A 43 -11.46 -4.19 11.54
C ARG A 43 -11.84 -3.79 10.12
N GLY A 44 -13.00 -3.15 9.99
CA GLY A 44 -13.51 -2.64 8.72
C GLY A 44 -12.66 -1.49 8.17
N PRO A 45 -12.68 -1.27 6.85
CA PRO A 45 -11.97 -0.15 6.22
C PRO A 45 -12.56 1.19 6.67
N HIS A 46 -11.70 2.12 7.10
CA HIS A 46 -12.13 3.50 7.40
C HIS A 46 -11.39 4.51 6.50
N SER A 47 -12.18 5.42 5.90
CA SER A 47 -11.85 6.82 5.50
C SER A 47 -11.38 7.19 4.06
N GLY A 48 -12.00 8.27 3.52
CA GLY A 48 -11.34 9.53 3.06
C GLY A 48 -10.96 9.82 1.57
N ASN A 49 -11.57 10.86 0.96
CA ASN A 49 -11.25 11.72 -0.22
C ASN A 49 -10.66 11.19 -1.58
N PHE A 50 -10.10 9.98 -1.69
CA PHE A 50 -9.55 9.42 -2.95
C PHE A 50 -10.46 8.41 -3.71
N ARG A 51 -11.78 8.43 -3.49
CA ARG A 51 -12.70 7.56 -4.23
C ARG A 51 -13.21 8.26 -5.49
N SER A 52 -12.91 7.67 -6.63
CA SER A 52 -13.55 7.96 -7.92
C SER A 52 -14.10 6.68 -8.52
N ASN A 53 -14.73 6.76 -9.70
CA ASN A 53 -15.14 5.57 -10.45
C ASN A 53 -13.94 4.72 -10.93
N PHE A 54 -12.72 5.25 -10.86
CA PHE A 54 -11.50 4.60 -11.34
C PHE A 54 -10.55 4.22 -10.20
N ASP A 55 -10.31 5.15 -9.28
CA ASP A 55 -9.41 4.96 -8.14
C ASP A 55 -10.19 4.72 -6.85
N HIS A 56 -9.71 3.77 -6.08
CA HIS A 56 -10.21 3.41 -4.76
C HIS A 56 -9.21 3.87 -3.68
N TYR A 57 -9.64 3.84 -2.42
CA TYR A 57 -8.77 3.97 -1.25
C TYR A 57 -7.84 2.75 -1.17
N GLY A 58 -6.60 2.89 -1.64
CA GLY A 58 -5.60 1.83 -1.55
C GLY A 58 -4.79 1.95 -0.28
N HIS A 59 -4.95 1.02 0.65
CA HIS A 59 -4.01 0.84 1.74
C HIS A 59 -2.70 0.27 1.18
N LEU A 60 -1.55 0.85 1.53
CA LEU A 60 -0.25 0.26 1.24
C LEU A 60 0.03 -0.92 2.19
N ILE A 61 -0.27 -0.74 3.47
CA ILE A 61 -0.32 -1.81 4.47
C ILE A 61 -1.77 -1.92 4.94
N ALA A 62 -2.41 -3.04 4.66
CA ALA A 62 -3.83 -3.23 4.93
C ALA A 62 -4.17 -3.14 6.42
N ASP A 63 -5.41 -2.73 6.71
CA ASP A 63 -5.97 -2.72 8.06
C ASP A 63 -5.86 -4.08 8.77
N GLN A 64 -6.05 -5.17 8.03
CA GLN A 64 -5.92 -6.54 8.53
C GLN A 64 -4.49 -6.91 8.96
N PHE A 65 -3.50 -6.08 8.64
CA PHE A 65 -2.11 -6.20 9.06
C PHE A 65 -1.69 -5.13 10.08
N GLY A 66 -2.66 -4.36 10.57
CA GLY A 66 -2.44 -3.30 11.56
C GLY A 66 -1.95 -1.97 10.97
N GLY A 67 -2.01 -1.81 9.65
CA GLY A 67 -1.62 -0.57 8.97
C GLY A 67 -2.38 0.66 9.48
N PRO A 68 -1.82 1.87 9.34
CA PRO A 68 -2.51 3.11 9.69
C PRO A 68 -3.75 3.35 8.81
N GLY A 69 -4.89 3.74 9.41
CA GLY A 69 -6.16 3.91 8.70
C GLY A 69 -6.53 5.36 8.36
N ASP A 70 -5.75 6.35 8.79
CA ASP A 70 -6.02 7.77 8.53
C ASP A 70 -5.37 8.23 7.22
N ALA A 71 -6.08 9.07 6.45
CA ALA A 71 -5.57 9.62 5.19
C ALA A 71 -4.27 10.42 5.37
N ALA A 72 -4.03 11.00 6.56
CA ALA A 72 -2.83 11.77 6.86
C ALA A 72 -1.59 10.90 7.20
N SER A 73 -1.75 9.58 7.38
CA SER A 73 -0.60 8.69 7.67
C SER A 73 0.38 8.56 6.52
N GLY A 74 -0.07 8.78 5.28
CA GLY A 74 0.68 8.38 4.09
C GLY A 74 0.56 6.88 3.77
N ASN A 75 -0.29 6.12 4.46
CA ASN A 75 -0.62 4.73 4.13
C ASN A 75 -1.73 4.60 3.07
N ILE A 76 -2.43 5.70 2.76
CA ILE A 76 -3.51 5.74 1.77
C ILE A 76 -3.01 6.37 0.48
N VAL A 77 -3.22 5.69 -0.64
CA VAL A 77 -2.89 6.19 -1.99
C VAL A 77 -4.03 5.94 -2.97
N ALA A 78 -4.04 6.70 -4.07
CA ALA A 78 -4.91 6.42 -5.20
C ALA A 78 -4.51 5.10 -5.85
N MET A 79 -5.37 4.08 -5.75
CA MET A 79 -5.11 2.74 -6.28
C MET A 79 -6.27 2.29 -7.17
N HIS A 80 -5.96 1.87 -8.40
CA HIS A 80 -6.97 1.45 -9.36
C HIS A 80 -7.80 0.26 -8.84
N GLY A 81 -9.09 0.21 -9.15
CA GLY A 81 -9.98 -0.88 -8.74
C GLY A 81 -9.54 -2.29 -9.15
N HIS A 82 -8.80 -2.46 -10.26
CA HIS A 82 -8.20 -3.75 -10.66
C HIS A 82 -6.86 -4.07 -9.98
N ALA A 83 -6.14 -3.06 -9.47
CA ALA A 83 -5.01 -3.32 -8.58
C ALA A 83 -5.56 -3.66 -7.18
N ASN A 84 -6.59 -2.92 -6.75
CA ASN A 84 -7.32 -3.03 -5.50
C ASN A 84 -8.44 -4.11 -5.54
N ASN A 85 -9.24 -4.20 -4.48
CA ASN A 85 -10.25 -5.21 -4.16
C ASN A 85 -11.35 -5.50 -5.21
N GLY A 86 -11.51 -4.70 -6.26
CA GLY A 86 -12.69 -4.76 -7.13
C GLY A 86 -12.81 -6.03 -7.99
N ALA A 87 -11.69 -6.67 -8.37
CA ALA A 87 -11.68 -7.81 -9.28
C ALA A 87 -10.68 -8.93 -8.91
N GLY A 88 -10.37 -9.09 -7.61
CA GLY A 88 -9.30 -9.99 -7.19
C GLY A 88 -7.93 -9.51 -7.69
N GLY A 89 -7.70 -8.19 -7.57
CA GLY A 89 -6.52 -7.50 -8.05
C GLY A 89 -5.22 -8.03 -7.48
N GLN A 90 -4.11 -7.73 -8.14
CA GLN A 90 -2.78 -8.20 -7.74
C GLN A 90 -2.43 -7.85 -6.30
N TYR A 91 -2.90 -6.69 -5.81
CA TYR A 91 -2.68 -6.27 -4.43
C TYR A 91 -3.43 -7.18 -3.45
N LYS A 92 -4.70 -7.46 -3.72
CA LYS A 92 -5.50 -8.38 -2.90
C LYS A 92 -4.91 -9.78 -2.85
N ARG A 93 -4.45 -10.32 -3.99
CA ARG A 93 -3.78 -11.63 -4.03
C ARG A 93 -2.51 -11.65 -3.18
N MET A 94 -1.70 -10.59 -3.26
CA MET A 94 -0.53 -10.43 -2.41
C MET A 94 -0.91 -10.39 -0.93
N GLU A 95 -1.95 -9.65 -0.55
CA GLU A 95 -2.42 -9.62 0.83
C GLU A 95 -2.89 -11.01 1.31
N ASP A 96 -3.60 -11.76 0.47
CA ASP A 96 -4.05 -13.11 0.83
C ASP A 96 -2.88 -14.10 0.98
N ASP A 97 -1.84 -13.97 0.15
CA ASP A 97 -0.58 -14.72 0.31
C ASP A 97 0.14 -14.35 1.61
N VAL A 98 0.31 -13.05 1.89
CA VAL A 98 0.91 -12.58 3.15
C VAL A 98 0.13 -13.12 4.34
N LYS A 99 -1.20 -13.02 4.33
CA LYS A 99 -2.05 -13.56 5.40
C LYS A 99 -1.82 -15.05 5.64
N ARG A 100 -1.78 -15.84 4.56
CA ARG A 100 -1.55 -17.30 4.64
C ARG A 100 -0.19 -17.63 5.24
N LEU A 101 0.85 -16.85 4.92
CA LEU A 101 2.22 -17.07 5.37
C LEU A 101 2.50 -16.48 6.77
N LEU A 102 1.75 -15.45 7.17
CA LEU A 102 1.85 -14.78 8.46
C LEU A 102 1.28 -15.65 9.60
N PHE A 103 0.17 -16.34 9.33
CA PHE A 103 -0.58 -17.14 10.32
C PHE A 103 -0.90 -16.33 11.59
N ASP A 104 -0.32 -16.69 12.73
CA ASP A 104 -0.46 -16.03 14.04
C ASP A 104 0.77 -15.20 14.46
N ARG A 105 1.76 -15.05 13.56
CA ARG A 105 3.05 -14.44 13.85
C ARG A 105 3.14 -12.99 13.37
N GLU A 106 4.20 -12.32 13.78
CA GLU A 106 4.59 -11.02 13.25
C GLU A 106 5.52 -11.17 12.03
N ALA A 107 5.50 -10.18 11.15
CA ALA A 107 6.43 -10.06 10.04
C ALA A 107 6.80 -8.59 9.84
N PHE A 108 7.93 -8.35 9.17
CA PHE A 108 8.27 -7.01 8.71
C PHE A 108 7.77 -6.82 7.27
N MET A 109 7.07 -5.71 7.00
CA MET A 109 6.62 -5.34 5.67
C MET A 109 7.18 -3.98 5.29
N LYS A 110 7.63 -3.86 4.03
CA LYS A 110 8.00 -2.61 3.39
C LYS A 110 7.30 -2.49 2.05
N VAL A 111 6.76 -1.31 1.77
CA VAL A 111 6.18 -0.95 0.48
C VAL A 111 6.89 0.28 -0.04
N ASP A 112 7.59 0.13 -1.17
CA ASP A 112 8.15 1.23 -1.94
C ASP A 112 7.17 1.63 -3.05
N VAL A 113 6.95 2.93 -3.22
CA VAL A 113 5.97 3.50 -4.14
C VAL A 113 6.71 4.22 -5.28
N GLY A 114 6.53 3.71 -6.49
CA GLY A 114 7.09 4.30 -7.70
C GLY A 114 6.07 5.17 -8.44
N TYR A 115 6.55 6.29 -8.98
CA TYR A 115 5.77 7.27 -9.75
C TYR A 115 6.39 7.44 -11.14
N LYS A 116 5.60 7.80 -12.16
CA LYS A 116 6.14 8.04 -13.51
C LYS A 116 6.85 9.39 -13.60
N ALA A 117 6.21 10.45 -13.11
CA ALA A 117 6.78 11.80 -13.12
C ALA A 117 7.01 12.33 -11.70
N THR A 118 7.88 13.33 -11.59
CA THR A 118 8.23 13.99 -10.32
C THR A 118 7.03 14.66 -9.65
N ALA A 119 6.05 15.13 -10.43
CA ALA A 119 4.86 15.82 -9.94
C ALA A 119 3.64 14.90 -9.70
N ASP A 120 3.70 13.63 -10.11
CA ASP A 120 2.54 12.73 -10.03
C ASP A 120 2.08 12.49 -8.59
N LEU A 121 0.81 12.72 -8.30
CA LEU A 121 0.20 12.28 -7.03
C LEU A 121 -0.16 10.80 -7.04
N ARG A 122 -0.37 10.24 -8.23
CA ARG A 122 -0.85 8.88 -8.42
C ARG A 122 0.34 7.92 -8.59
N PRO A 123 0.47 6.88 -7.76
CA PRO A 123 1.49 5.85 -7.95
C PRO A 123 1.35 5.13 -9.29
N HIS A 124 2.48 4.69 -9.84
CA HIS A 124 2.56 3.78 -10.98
C HIS A 124 2.76 2.33 -10.59
N VAL A 125 3.54 2.09 -9.53
CA VAL A 125 3.97 0.76 -9.14
C VAL A 125 4.17 0.71 -7.64
N PHE A 126 3.91 -0.46 -7.08
CA PHE A 126 4.21 -0.80 -5.70
C PHE A 126 5.20 -1.95 -5.70
N GLU A 127 6.31 -1.79 -4.99
CA GLU A 127 7.23 -2.86 -4.69
C GLU A 127 7.07 -3.24 -3.22
N VAL A 128 6.55 -4.43 -2.99
CA VAL A 128 6.23 -4.93 -1.66
C VAL A 128 7.27 -5.98 -1.29
N PHE A 129 7.88 -5.82 -0.12
CA PHE A 129 8.79 -6.78 0.48
C PHE A 129 8.28 -7.18 1.86
N VAL A 130 8.24 -8.48 2.12
CA VAL A 130 7.86 -9.04 3.43
C VAL A 130 8.94 -10.00 3.91
N ARG A 131 9.35 -9.86 5.17
CA ARG A 131 10.23 -10.79 5.88
C ARG A 131 9.44 -11.40 7.04
N PHE A 132 9.18 -12.70 6.94
CA PHE A 132 8.43 -13.46 7.93
C PHE A 132 9.33 -13.92 9.09
N ALA A 133 8.72 -14.18 10.25
CA ALA A 133 9.45 -14.61 11.46
C ALA A 133 10.24 -15.92 11.28
N ASN A 134 9.84 -16.79 10.34
CA ASN A 134 10.56 -18.02 10.02
C ASN A 134 11.78 -17.82 9.10
N GLY A 135 12.15 -16.57 8.81
CA GLY A 135 13.27 -16.25 7.92
C GLY A 135 12.94 -16.33 6.43
N MET A 136 11.69 -16.63 6.06
CA MET A 136 11.25 -16.57 4.67
C MET A 136 11.08 -15.11 4.23
N HIS A 137 11.33 -14.85 2.95
CA HIS A 137 11.15 -13.55 2.32
C HIS A 137 10.28 -13.67 1.09
N SER A 138 9.49 -12.65 0.80
CA SER A 138 8.70 -12.57 -0.42
C SER A 138 8.70 -11.16 -0.96
N ARG A 139 8.65 -11.04 -2.30
CA ARG A 139 8.63 -9.76 -3.00
C ARG A 139 7.58 -9.78 -4.09
N TRP A 140 6.81 -8.71 -4.17
CA TRP A 140 5.83 -8.49 -5.23
C TRP A 140 6.10 -7.15 -5.91
N ARG A 141 5.85 -7.10 -7.22
CA ARG A 141 5.82 -5.86 -7.99
C ARG A 141 4.44 -5.74 -8.62
N ILE A 142 3.68 -4.74 -8.19
CA ILE A 142 2.27 -4.57 -8.55
C ILE A 142 2.11 -3.25 -9.30
N PHE A 143 1.57 -3.31 -10.51
CA PHE A 143 1.36 -2.10 -11.32
C PHE A 143 0.00 -1.45 -10.99
N ASN A 144 0.04 -0.14 -10.76
CA ASN A 144 -1.14 0.69 -10.57
C ASN A 144 -1.54 1.31 -11.91
N PHE A 145 -2.63 0.82 -12.51
CA PHE A 145 -3.07 1.18 -13.86
C PHE A 145 -3.45 2.66 -13.96
N TYR A 146 -2.87 3.43 -14.88
CA TYR A 146 -3.27 4.84 -15.09
C TYR A 146 -4.51 4.94 -15.98
N PRO A 147 -5.34 5.99 -15.80
CA PRO A 147 -6.37 6.32 -16.79
C PRO A 147 -5.69 6.56 -18.15
N GLY A 148 -6.21 5.95 -19.21
CA GLY A 148 -5.70 6.13 -20.58
C GLY A 148 -4.48 5.29 -20.96
N ILE A 149 -4.00 4.38 -20.11
CA ILE A 149 -3.00 3.37 -20.49
C ILE A 149 -3.71 2.01 -20.56
N PRO A 150 -3.68 1.30 -21.71
CA PRO A 150 -4.31 -0.01 -21.84
C PRO A 150 -3.83 -0.96 -20.75
N ASN A 151 -4.75 -1.72 -20.16
CA ASN A 151 -4.42 -2.71 -19.14
C ASN A 151 -3.65 -3.88 -19.78
N PRO A 152 -2.36 -4.10 -19.50
CA PRO A 152 -1.61 -5.24 -20.04
C PRO A 152 -2.18 -6.61 -19.64
N ALA A 153 -2.95 -6.72 -18.57
CA ALA A 153 -3.68 -7.94 -18.20
C ALA A 153 -4.97 -8.14 -19.03
N LEU A 154 -5.47 -7.11 -19.72
CA LEU A 154 -6.57 -7.17 -20.68
C LEU A 154 -6.09 -7.18 -22.13
N ALA A 155 -4.81 -6.87 -22.39
CA ALA A 155 -4.21 -6.88 -23.73
C ALA A 155 -3.99 -8.30 -24.30
N LYS A 156 -4.22 -9.35 -23.49
CA LYS A 156 -4.25 -10.75 -23.92
C LYS A 156 -5.68 -11.29 -23.82
N ARG A 157 -6.52 -10.95 -24.79
CA ARG A 157 -7.71 -11.72 -25.18
C ARG A 157 -7.81 -11.71 -26.69
#